data_AF-A0A3D4AZ99-F1
#
_entry.id   AF-A0A3D4AZ99-F1
#
_cell.length_a   1.000
_cell.length_b   1.000
_cell.length_c   1.000
_cell.angle_alpha   90.00
_cell.angle_beta   90.00
_cell.angle_gamma   90.00
#
_symmetry.space_group_name_H-M   'P 1'
#
loop_
_entity.id
_entity.type
_entity.pdbx_description
1 polymer ?
#
loop_
_entity_poly.entity_id
_entity_poly.type
_entity_poly.pdbx_seq_one_letter_code
_entity_poly.pdbx_strand_id
1 'polypeptide(L)'
;TEASSIMISVADLNNNGRLDLLVPAYSTQFTRELPGLIFRGDGKSFDFDNPFKIPCDSSCAFVAVDINGNGYPDLLTVCHRNDLGHQVDSLLFWNGPDGLSFDRVTRLPGLGPHLASPRDFGNAFTREPLEHYVSPPYEMKDLDPIRITWKAEAPEKTQIKFQLRRAADQEQLEDALWEGPEGENTFYETPGEVIQGMDKMSEWLQYRATFVSLNGCRTARLEEV
;
A
#
# COMPACT_ATOMS: atom_id res chain seq x y z
N THR A 1 15.43 -26.38 -6.43
CA THR A 1 14.84 -27.07 -7.59
C THR A 1 15.69 -26.70 -8.80
N GLU A 2 15.62 -27.45 -9.91
CA GLU A 2 16.23 -27.00 -11.18
C GLU A 2 15.32 -26.04 -11.96
N ALA A 3 14.24 -25.56 -11.35
CA ALA A 3 13.33 -24.65 -12.02
C ALA A 3 13.98 -23.28 -12.16
N SER A 4 13.85 -22.69 -13.34
CA SER A 4 14.13 -21.26 -13.52
C SER A 4 13.16 -20.44 -12.68
N SER A 5 13.65 -19.34 -12.10
CA SER A 5 12.83 -18.31 -11.45
C SER A 5 12.89 -17.04 -12.29
N ILE A 6 11.80 -16.28 -12.32
CA ILE A 6 11.72 -15.01 -13.04
C ILE A 6 11.81 -13.85 -12.05
N MET A 7 10.81 -13.70 -11.17
CA MET A 7 10.72 -12.55 -10.26
C MET A 7 10.71 -13.00 -8.81
N ILE A 8 11.89 -13.03 -8.20
CA ILE A 8 12.05 -13.30 -6.77
C ILE A 8 11.64 -12.05 -5.98
N SER A 9 10.90 -12.24 -4.89
CA SER A 9 10.48 -11.18 -3.98
C SER A 9 10.70 -11.58 -2.52
N VAL A 10 10.50 -10.65 -1.60
CA VAL A 10 10.62 -10.87 -0.14
C VAL A 10 9.44 -10.26 0.58
N ALA A 11 8.95 -10.91 1.64
CA ALA A 11 7.89 -10.38 2.50
C ALA A 11 7.89 -11.06 3.87
N ASP A 12 7.49 -10.36 4.92
CA ASP A 12 7.22 -10.95 6.24
C ASP A 12 5.82 -11.58 6.24
N LEU A 13 5.72 -12.84 5.81
CA LEU A 13 4.43 -13.52 5.63
C LEU A 13 3.81 -13.99 6.94
N ASN A 14 4.58 -14.09 8.02
CA ASN A 14 4.10 -14.58 9.31
C ASN A 14 4.14 -13.50 10.41
N ASN A 15 4.32 -12.24 10.03
CA ASN A 15 4.31 -11.06 10.88
C ASN A 15 5.24 -11.20 12.10
N ASN A 16 6.45 -11.71 11.86
CA ASN A 16 7.43 -11.97 12.92
C ASN A 16 8.58 -10.94 12.94
N GLY A 17 8.50 -9.90 12.10
CA GLY A 17 9.51 -8.87 11.89
C GLY A 17 10.67 -9.30 10.98
N ARG A 18 10.58 -10.45 10.30
CA ARG A 18 11.64 -10.98 9.44
C ARG A 18 11.10 -11.33 8.07
N LEU A 19 11.85 -10.97 7.04
CA LEU A 19 11.47 -11.23 5.66
C LEU A 19 11.71 -12.71 5.29
N ASP A 20 10.73 -13.31 4.62
CA ASP A 20 10.85 -14.60 3.94
C ASP A 20 11.20 -14.38 2.45
N LEU A 21 11.94 -15.31 1.86
CA LEU A 21 12.29 -15.29 0.44
C LEU A 21 11.23 -16.04 -0.38
N LEU A 22 10.64 -15.36 -1.35
CA LEU A 22 9.56 -15.87 -2.20
C LEU A 22 10.12 -16.14 -3.60
N VAL A 23 10.19 -17.42 -3.98
CA VAL A 23 10.85 -17.86 -5.22
C VAL A 23 9.83 -18.58 -6.12
N PRO A 24 9.37 -17.91 -7.19
CA PRO A 24 8.58 -18.56 -8.22
C PRO A 24 9.35 -19.67 -8.93
N ALA A 25 8.63 -20.63 -9.50
CA ALA A 25 9.20 -21.75 -10.22
C ALA A 25 8.58 -21.82 -11.61
N TYR A 26 9.22 -21.20 -12.59
CA TYR A 26 8.65 -20.96 -13.91
C TYR A 26 8.71 -22.19 -14.81
N SER A 27 9.85 -22.87 -14.94
CA SER A 27 9.94 -24.07 -15.78
C SER A 27 11.14 -24.94 -15.47
N THR A 28 10.98 -26.24 -15.70
CA THR A 28 12.07 -27.21 -15.84
C THR A 28 12.11 -27.74 -17.28
N GLN A 29 13.08 -28.62 -17.58
CA GLN A 29 13.13 -29.32 -18.87
C GLN A 29 11.92 -30.24 -19.10
N PHE A 30 11.33 -30.79 -18.03
CA PHE A 30 10.38 -31.90 -18.13
C PHE A 30 8.95 -31.55 -17.75
N THR A 31 8.74 -30.51 -16.93
CA THR A 31 7.41 -30.14 -16.43
C THR A 31 7.27 -28.64 -16.15
N ARG A 32 6.01 -28.21 -16.17
CA ARG A 32 5.48 -26.90 -15.83
C ARG A 32 4.64 -26.91 -14.55
N GLU A 33 4.30 -28.09 -14.03
CA GLU A 33 3.56 -28.25 -12.77
C GLU A 33 4.55 -28.20 -11.60
N LEU A 34 4.98 -26.98 -11.27
CA LEU A 34 6.02 -26.71 -10.30
C LEU A 34 5.45 -25.93 -9.12
N PRO A 35 5.76 -26.31 -7.87
CA PRO A 35 5.37 -25.52 -6.73
C PRO A 35 6.23 -24.26 -6.62
N GLY A 36 5.62 -23.19 -6.15
CA GLY A 36 6.33 -22.04 -5.61
C GLY A 36 7.07 -22.40 -4.33
N LEU A 37 8.17 -21.70 -4.05
CA LEU A 37 8.98 -21.96 -2.87
C LEU A 37 9.03 -20.72 -2.00
N ILE A 38 8.86 -20.92 -0.69
CA ILE A 38 9.02 -19.90 0.33
C ILE A 38 10.10 -20.40 1.29
N PHE A 39 11.19 -19.65 1.41
CA PHE A 39 12.27 -19.95 2.34
C PHE A 39 12.17 -19.00 3.53
N ARG A 40 11.98 -19.55 4.74
CA ARG A 40 11.71 -18.75 5.93
C ARG A 40 12.97 -18.01 6.39
N GLY A 41 12.81 -16.74 6.74
CA GLY A 41 13.91 -15.91 7.24
C GLY A 41 14.07 -15.94 8.76
N ASP A 42 15.31 -16.00 9.23
CA ASP A 42 15.67 -15.84 10.65
C ASP A 42 16.26 -14.43 10.96
N GLY A 43 16.26 -13.55 9.94
CA GLY A 43 16.78 -12.18 10.02
C GLY A 43 18.26 -12.08 9.67
N LYS A 44 18.95 -13.21 9.44
CA LYS A 44 20.34 -13.29 8.99
C LYS A 44 20.49 -14.12 7.72
N SER A 45 19.71 -15.19 7.60
CA SER A 45 19.70 -16.14 6.49
C SER A 45 18.27 -16.65 6.23
N PHE A 46 18.16 -17.55 5.26
CA PHE A 46 16.94 -18.27 4.93
C PHE A 46 17.14 -19.78 5.13
N ASP A 47 16.08 -20.48 5.54
CA ASP A 47 16.07 -21.95 5.62
C ASP A 47 15.96 -22.57 4.21
N PHE A 48 17.11 -22.72 3.54
CA PHE A 48 17.19 -23.29 2.19
C PHE A 48 16.94 -24.80 2.12
N ASP A 49 17.05 -25.49 3.26
CA ASP A 49 16.90 -26.95 3.34
C ASP A 49 15.43 -27.35 3.45
N ASN A 50 14.58 -26.49 4.02
CA ASN A 50 13.16 -26.77 4.26
C ASN A 50 12.23 -25.70 3.64
N PRO A 51 12.18 -25.57 2.30
CA PRO A 51 11.25 -24.65 1.67
C PRO A 51 9.80 -25.04 1.92
N PHE A 52 8.99 -24.06 2.31
CA PHE A 52 7.54 -24.19 2.29
C PHE A 52 7.04 -24.11 0.84
N LYS A 53 6.40 -25.18 0.37
CA LYS A 53 5.94 -25.32 -1.02
C LYS A 53 4.49 -24.88 -1.14
N ILE A 54 4.19 -24.05 -2.12
CA ILE A 54 2.84 -23.58 -2.42
C ILE A 54 2.40 -24.04 -3.83
N PRO A 55 1.13 -24.39 -4.04
CA PRO A 55 0.65 -24.77 -5.36
C PRO A 55 0.55 -23.53 -6.27
N CYS A 56 1.32 -23.47 -7.36
CA CYS A 56 1.21 -22.39 -8.36
C CYS A 56 1.99 -22.74 -9.64
N ASP A 57 1.31 -23.40 -10.58
CA ASP A 57 1.92 -23.94 -11.80
C ASP A 57 2.68 -22.87 -12.60
N SER A 58 3.93 -23.17 -12.92
CA SER A 58 4.87 -22.29 -13.62
C SER A 58 4.79 -20.84 -13.16
N SER A 59 4.84 -20.59 -11.86
CA SER A 59 4.72 -19.22 -11.37
C SER A 59 5.85 -18.32 -11.89
N CYS A 60 5.50 -17.11 -12.33
CA CYS A 60 6.46 -16.12 -12.81
C CYS A 60 6.74 -15.01 -11.77
N ALA A 61 5.79 -14.73 -10.87
CA ALA A 61 5.93 -13.70 -9.84
C ALA A 61 5.03 -13.98 -8.64
N PHE A 62 5.45 -13.45 -7.49
CA PHE A 62 4.69 -13.43 -6.24
C PHE A 62 4.53 -12.01 -5.72
N VAL A 63 3.30 -11.64 -5.34
CA VAL A 63 2.96 -10.35 -4.76
C VAL A 63 2.34 -10.59 -3.38
N ALA A 64 3.01 -10.09 -2.35
CA ALA A 64 2.55 -10.19 -0.97
C ALA A 64 1.91 -8.87 -0.53
N VAL A 65 0.68 -8.92 -0.01
CA VAL A 65 -0.06 -7.74 0.42
C VAL A 65 -1.14 -8.10 1.44
N ASP A 66 -1.23 -7.34 2.54
CA ASP A 66 -2.30 -7.53 3.54
C ASP A 66 -3.59 -6.84 3.07
N ILE A 67 -4.36 -7.53 2.22
CA ILE A 67 -5.55 -6.97 1.54
C ILE A 67 -6.67 -6.72 2.55
N ASN A 68 -6.88 -7.67 3.46
CA ASN A 68 -7.98 -7.62 4.42
C ASN A 68 -7.63 -6.85 5.70
N GLY A 69 -6.37 -6.56 5.94
CA GLY A 69 -5.92 -5.78 7.08
C GLY A 69 -5.65 -6.59 8.34
N ASN A 70 -5.49 -7.90 8.27
CA ASN A 70 -5.31 -8.75 9.45
C ASN A 70 -3.87 -8.78 10.00
N GLY A 71 -2.93 -8.09 9.34
CA GLY A 71 -1.52 -8.03 9.73
C GLY A 71 -0.64 -9.13 9.13
N TYR A 72 -1.20 -10.03 8.33
CA TYR A 72 -0.49 -11.10 7.64
C TYR A 72 -0.66 -10.92 6.13
N PRO A 73 0.39 -10.62 5.38
CA PRO A 73 0.27 -10.42 3.93
C PRO A 73 -0.32 -11.65 3.24
N ASP A 74 -1.41 -11.47 2.50
CA ASP A 74 -1.94 -12.44 1.55
C ASP A 74 -0.97 -12.59 0.38
N LEU A 75 -1.01 -13.73 -0.32
CA LEU A 75 -0.05 -14.03 -1.38
C LEU A 75 -0.75 -14.26 -2.72
N LEU A 76 -0.58 -13.32 -3.65
CA LEU A 76 -0.95 -13.51 -5.04
C LEU A 76 0.19 -14.19 -5.79
N THR A 77 -0.07 -15.39 -6.31
CA THR A 77 0.81 -16.13 -7.20
C THR A 77 0.38 -16.00 -8.64
N VAL A 78 1.31 -15.56 -9.49
CA VAL A 78 1.06 -15.32 -10.92
C VAL A 78 1.46 -16.57 -11.69
N CYS A 79 0.49 -17.39 -12.10
CA CYS A 79 0.71 -18.71 -12.69
C CYS A 79 0.75 -18.63 -14.22
N HIS A 80 1.80 -19.16 -14.86
CA HIS A 80 1.96 -19.07 -16.32
C HIS A 80 1.30 -20.21 -17.09
N ARG A 81 1.49 -21.46 -16.68
CA ARG A 81 0.96 -22.62 -17.39
C ARG A 81 1.12 -23.91 -16.60
N ASN A 82 0.40 -24.95 -16.98
CA ASN A 82 0.67 -26.33 -16.60
C ASN A 82 1.16 -27.13 -17.82
N ASP A 83 1.30 -28.45 -17.68
CA ASP A 83 1.79 -29.31 -18.76
C ASP A 83 0.82 -29.39 -19.95
N LEU A 84 -0.46 -29.05 -19.76
CA LEU A 84 -1.49 -29.06 -20.79
C LEU A 84 -1.54 -27.76 -21.61
N GLY A 85 -1.29 -26.59 -21.00
CA GLY A 85 -1.36 -25.31 -21.71
C GLY A 85 -1.33 -24.07 -20.81
N HIS A 86 -1.47 -22.89 -21.42
CA HIS A 86 -1.37 -21.58 -20.74
C HIS A 86 -2.66 -21.16 -20.01
N GLN A 87 -3.77 -21.88 -20.17
CA GLN A 87 -5.04 -21.52 -19.55
C GLN A 87 -5.10 -21.98 -18.09
N VAL A 88 -4.27 -21.35 -17.26
CA VAL A 88 -4.27 -21.54 -15.81
C VAL A 88 -4.65 -20.24 -15.10
N ASP A 89 -5.28 -20.38 -13.94
CA ASP A 89 -5.61 -19.26 -13.07
C ASP A 89 -4.39 -18.88 -12.22
N SER A 90 -4.21 -17.58 -12.02
CA SER A 90 -3.41 -17.06 -10.91
C SER A 90 -4.17 -17.27 -9.60
N LEU A 91 -3.46 -17.49 -8.50
CA LEU A 91 -4.06 -17.87 -7.23
C LEU A 91 -3.74 -16.83 -6.18
N LEU A 92 -4.76 -16.29 -5.51
CA LEU A 92 -4.61 -15.49 -4.31
C LEU A 92 -4.87 -16.40 -3.11
N PHE A 93 -3.80 -16.69 -2.37
CA PHE A 93 -3.85 -17.39 -1.10
C PHE A 93 -4.07 -16.39 0.02
N TRP A 94 -5.18 -16.55 0.73
CA TRP A 94 -5.47 -15.70 1.88
C TRP A 94 -4.68 -16.18 3.10
N ASN A 95 -4.03 -15.25 3.80
CA ASN A 95 -3.16 -15.51 4.94
C ASN A 95 -3.80 -15.03 6.25
N GLY A 96 -3.19 -15.37 7.38
CA GLY A 96 -3.68 -15.01 8.71
C GLY A 96 -2.80 -15.57 9.83
N PRO A 97 -3.25 -15.47 11.10
CA PRO A 97 -2.50 -15.97 12.25
C PRO A 97 -2.23 -17.48 12.21
N ASP A 98 -3.10 -18.25 11.55
CA ASP A 98 -2.93 -19.70 11.35
C ASP A 98 -2.04 -20.04 10.14
N GLY A 99 -1.54 -19.01 9.44
CA GLY A 99 -0.70 -19.13 8.25
C GLY A 99 -1.47 -19.08 6.92
N LEU A 100 -0.73 -19.31 5.84
CA LEU A 100 -1.22 -19.23 4.48
C LEU A 100 -2.20 -20.38 4.21
N SER A 101 -3.44 -20.06 3.83
CA SER A 101 -4.49 -21.07 3.62
C SER A 101 -4.54 -21.54 2.17
N PHE A 102 -4.49 -22.85 1.96
CA PHE A 102 -4.71 -23.47 0.64
C PHE A 102 -6.17 -23.86 0.38
N ASP A 103 -7.03 -23.78 1.40
CA ASP A 103 -8.48 -23.97 1.26
C ASP A 103 -9.19 -22.65 0.95
N ARG A 104 -8.65 -21.53 1.46
CA ARG A 104 -9.16 -20.19 1.21
C ARG A 104 -8.37 -19.55 0.07
N VAL A 105 -8.77 -19.86 -1.16
CA VAL A 105 -8.10 -19.40 -2.39
C VAL A 105 -9.07 -18.68 -3.31
N THR A 106 -8.71 -17.46 -3.73
CA THR A 106 -9.39 -16.77 -4.83
C THR A 106 -8.66 -17.05 -6.13
N ARG A 107 -9.36 -17.54 -7.15
CA ARG A 107 -8.79 -17.79 -8.49
C ARG A 107 -9.00 -16.57 -9.37
N LEU A 108 -7.93 -16.06 -9.94
CA LEU A 108 -7.93 -14.91 -10.84
C LEU A 108 -7.64 -15.39 -12.26
N PRO A 109 -8.51 -15.09 -13.25
CA PRO A 109 -8.26 -15.45 -14.64
C PRO A 109 -6.97 -14.80 -15.15
N GLY A 110 -5.89 -15.57 -15.23
CA GLY A 110 -4.58 -15.09 -15.68
C GLY A 110 -4.36 -15.28 -17.18
N LEU A 111 -4.91 -16.36 -17.74
CA LEU A 111 -4.64 -16.82 -19.12
C LEU A 111 -3.15 -17.01 -19.42
N GLY A 112 -2.38 -17.35 -18.38
CA GLY A 112 -0.96 -17.63 -18.48
C GLY A 112 -0.08 -16.40 -18.72
N PRO A 113 -0.05 -15.43 -17.79
CA PRO A 113 0.86 -14.30 -17.82
C PRO A 113 2.32 -14.76 -17.86
N HIS A 114 3.07 -14.26 -18.83
CA HIS A 114 4.51 -14.52 -18.93
C HIS A 114 5.33 -13.73 -17.91
N LEU A 115 4.80 -12.59 -17.45
CA LEU A 115 5.46 -11.64 -16.56
C LEU A 115 4.43 -10.94 -15.68
N ALA A 116 4.91 -10.38 -14.57
CA ALA A 116 4.19 -9.39 -13.78
C ALA A 116 5.09 -8.16 -13.59
N SER A 117 4.49 -7.01 -13.29
CA SER A 117 5.21 -5.79 -12.91
C SER A 117 4.61 -5.24 -11.62
N PRO A 118 4.89 -5.89 -10.46
CA PRO A 118 4.41 -5.37 -9.20
C PRO A 118 5.03 -3.99 -8.97
N ARG A 119 4.21 -3.05 -8.52
CA ARG A 119 4.68 -1.79 -7.94
C ARG A 119 4.53 -1.91 -6.44
N ASP A 120 5.55 -1.46 -5.71
CA ASP A 120 5.43 -1.27 -4.28
C ASP A 120 4.26 -0.34 -3.99
N PHE A 121 3.51 -0.66 -2.93
CA PHE A 121 2.43 0.17 -2.45
C PHE A 121 2.97 1.47 -1.87
N GLY A 122 2.16 2.53 -1.95
CA GLY A 122 2.53 3.86 -1.47
C GLY A 122 2.88 4.83 -2.60
N ASN A 123 3.26 6.04 -2.20
CA ASN A 123 3.54 7.13 -3.12
C ASN A 123 4.71 6.80 -4.04
N ALA A 124 4.53 7.08 -5.33
CA ALA A 124 5.51 6.72 -6.36
C ALA A 124 6.88 7.41 -6.17
N PHE A 125 6.90 8.59 -5.54
CA PHE A 125 8.10 9.38 -5.31
C PHE A 125 8.71 9.10 -3.93
N THR A 126 7.93 9.19 -2.85
CA THR A 126 8.43 9.07 -1.47
C THR A 126 8.43 7.65 -0.92
N ARG A 127 7.67 6.73 -1.53
CA ARG A 127 7.37 5.38 -1.03
C ARG A 127 6.62 5.33 0.30
N GLU A 128 6.17 6.47 0.80
CA GLU A 128 5.37 6.55 2.01
C GLU A 128 3.92 6.13 1.75
N PRO A 129 3.17 5.68 2.77
CA PRO A 129 1.74 5.39 2.65
C PRO A 129 0.89 6.67 2.60
N LEU A 130 1.43 7.77 2.08
CA LEU A 130 0.87 9.12 2.15
C LEU A 130 0.70 9.70 0.75
N GLU A 131 -0.48 10.23 0.45
CA GLU A 131 -0.73 11.04 -0.73
C GLU A 131 -1.25 12.41 -0.32
N HIS A 132 -0.85 13.46 -1.05
CA HIS A 132 -1.22 14.83 -0.72
C HIS A 132 -2.07 15.48 -1.82
N TYR A 133 -3.13 16.15 -1.39
CA TYR A 133 -3.86 17.11 -2.22
C TYR A 133 -3.71 18.50 -1.59
N VAL A 134 -3.31 19.47 -2.40
CA VAL A 134 -3.23 20.89 -2.01
C VAL A 134 -4.40 21.62 -2.64
N SER A 135 -5.19 22.31 -1.83
CA SER A 135 -6.34 23.09 -2.30
C SER A 135 -5.90 24.26 -3.17
N PRO A 136 -6.78 24.79 -4.05
CA PRO A 136 -6.59 26.13 -4.58
C PRO A 136 -6.39 27.16 -3.44
N PRO A 137 -5.62 28.23 -3.68
CA PRO A 137 -5.58 29.38 -2.79
C PRO A 137 -6.98 29.97 -2.57
N TYR A 138 -7.30 30.26 -1.32
CA TYR A 138 -8.54 30.91 -0.92
C TYR A 138 -8.25 32.28 -0.31
N GLU A 139 -8.77 33.32 -0.94
CA GLU A 139 -8.73 34.69 -0.42
C GLU A 139 -9.82 34.86 0.64
N MET A 140 -9.42 35.15 1.88
CA MET A 140 -10.34 35.19 3.02
C MET A 140 -11.21 36.44 3.06
N LYS A 141 -10.81 37.55 2.43
CA LYS A 141 -11.61 38.79 2.30
C LYS A 141 -12.23 39.24 3.64
N ASP A 142 -11.37 39.45 4.64
CA ASP A 142 -11.74 39.82 6.01
C ASP A 142 -12.50 38.74 6.81
N LEU A 143 -12.68 37.52 6.28
CA LEU A 143 -13.17 36.39 7.06
C LEU A 143 -12.06 35.82 7.95
N ASP A 144 -12.46 35.35 9.14
CA ASP A 144 -11.58 34.69 10.11
C ASP A 144 -12.06 33.24 10.33
N PRO A 145 -11.57 32.25 9.57
CA PRO A 145 -12.01 30.86 9.68
C PRO A 145 -11.69 30.27 11.05
N ILE A 146 -12.71 29.99 11.87
CA ILE A 146 -12.46 29.51 13.25
C ILE A 146 -12.31 27.99 13.38
N ARG A 147 -12.75 27.23 12.36
CA ARG A 147 -12.77 25.76 12.36
C ARG A 147 -12.52 25.22 10.97
N ILE A 148 -11.89 24.06 10.91
CA ILE A 148 -11.84 23.23 9.70
C ILE A 148 -12.84 22.09 9.86
N THR A 149 -13.63 21.83 8.83
CA THR A 149 -14.55 20.70 8.76
C THR A 149 -14.35 19.99 7.43
N TRP A 150 -14.80 18.75 7.31
CA TRP A 150 -14.82 18.04 6.05
C TRP A 150 -15.81 16.89 6.12
N LYS A 151 -16.23 16.43 4.94
CA LYS A 151 -16.98 15.18 4.77
C LYS A 151 -16.10 14.19 4.04
N ALA A 152 -15.83 13.06 4.69
CA ALA A 152 -15.00 12.01 4.15
C ALA A 152 -15.45 10.63 4.59
N GLU A 153 -15.04 9.64 3.81
CA GLU A 153 -15.10 8.23 4.16
C GLU A 153 -13.66 7.71 4.30
N ALA A 154 -13.33 7.14 5.46
CA ALA A 154 -12.03 6.52 5.72
C ALA A 154 -12.24 5.05 6.14
N PRO A 155 -12.12 4.09 5.22
CA PRO A 155 -12.10 2.66 5.57
C PRO A 155 -10.96 2.31 6.54
N GLU A 156 -11.01 1.14 7.18
CA GLU A 156 -9.93 0.72 8.10
C GLU A 156 -8.56 0.77 7.43
N LYS A 157 -7.53 1.11 8.22
CA LYS A 157 -6.14 1.33 7.76
C LYS A 157 -5.97 2.51 6.80
N THR A 158 -6.98 3.37 6.68
CA THR A 158 -6.89 4.65 5.98
C THR A 158 -7.23 5.81 6.91
N GLN A 159 -6.77 7.00 6.58
CA GLN A 159 -7.08 8.24 7.32
C GLN A 159 -7.04 9.42 6.35
N ILE A 160 -7.77 10.49 6.65
CA ILE A 160 -7.54 11.81 6.06
C ILE A 160 -7.21 12.76 7.20
N LYS A 161 -6.13 13.51 7.04
CA LYS A 161 -5.69 14.53 7.99
C LYS A 161 -5.28 15.80 7.26
N PHE A 162 -5.45 16.94 7.91
CA PHE A 162 -5.28 18.24 7.28
C PHE A 162 -4.19 19.06 7.94
N GLN A 163 -3.55 19.88 7.12
CA GLN A 163 -2.76 21.00 7.57
C GLN A 163 -3.20 22.25 6.81
N LEU A 164 -2.98 23.39 7.43
CA LEU A 164 -3.29 24.69 6.86
C LEU A 164 -2.00 25.48 6.67
N ARG A 165 -1.96 26.34 5.66
CA ARG A 165 -0.92 27.36 5.50
C ARG A 165 -1.56 28.67 5.10
N ARG A 166 -0.91 29.77 5.45
CA ARG A 166 -1.47 31.11 5.31
C ARG A 166 -0.38 32.10 4.96
N ALA A 167 -0.76 33.16 4.27
CA ALA A 167 0.16 34.23 3.89
C ALA A 167 -0.58 35.56 3.70
N ALA A 168 0.18 36.65 3.72
CA ALA A 168 -0.35 37.99 3.44
C ALA A 168 -0.73 38.14 1.97
N ASP A 169 0.00 37.50 1.05
CA ASP A 169 -0.32 37.47 -0.38
C ASP A 169 -0.35 36.04 -0.94
N GLN A 170 -0.93 35.87 -2.13
CA GLN A 170 -1.12 34.57 -2.75
C GLN A 170 0.22 33.89 -3.12
N GLU A 171 1.24 34.66 -3.50
CA GLU A 171 2.53 34.13 -3.95
C GLU A 171 3.32 33.56 -2.77
N GLN A 172 3.29 34.25 -1.63
CA GLN A 172 3.90 33.83 -0.37
C GLN A 172 3.34 32.53 0.20
N LEU A 173 2.17 32.07 -0.26
CA LEU A 173 1.67 30.76 0.14
C LEU A 173 2.65 29.64 -0.23
N GLU A 174 3.39 29.76 -1.33
CA GLU A 174 4.31 28.70 -1.78
C GLU A 174 5.38 28.38 -0.73
N ASP A 175 5.89 29.40 -0.05
CA ASP A 175 6.92 29.31 1.00
C ASP A 175 6.35 29.21 2.42
N ALA A 176 5.05 29.41 2.61
CA ALA A 176 4.40 29.35 3.91
C ALA A 176 4.41 27.93 4.49
N LEU A 177 4.60 27.85 5.81
CA LEU A 177 4.67 26.60 6.55
C LEU A 177 3.31 25.92 6.66
N TRP A 178 3.31 24.59 6.61
CA TRP A 178 2.13 23.76 6.85
C TRP A 178 2.00 23.44 8.33
N GLU A 179 0.86 23.80 8.91
CA GLU A 179 0.61 23.71 10.35
C GLU A 179 -0.69 22.97 10.68
N GLY A 180 -0.67 22.25 11.80
CA GLY A 180 -1.85 21.72 12.47
C GLY A 180 -2.21 22.54 13.71
N PRO A 181 -3.00 21.98 14.65
CA PRO A 181 -3.45 22.71 15.84
C PRO A 181 -2.32 23.08 16.81
N GLU A 182 -1.17 22.39 16.74
CA GLU A 182 -0.01 22.59 17.62
C GLU A 182 1.23 23.11 16.86
N GLY A 183 1.04 23.62 15.64
CA GLY A 183 2.10 24.19 14.78
C GLY A 183 2.61 23.21 13.71
N GLU A 184 3.84 23.43 13.26
CA GLU A 184 4.49 22.64 12.21
C GLU A 184 4.48 21.13 12.49
N ASN A 185 4.35 20.31 11.44
CA ASN A 185 4.34 18.83 11.51
C ASN A 185 3.18 18.21 12.32
N THR A 186 2.24 19.00 12.82
CA THR A 186 1.01 18.51 13.45
C THR A 186 -0.15 18.55 12.46
N PHE A 187 -1.26 17.88 12.76
CA PHE A 187 -2.39 17.71 11.83
C PHE A 187 -3.73 17.89 12.53
N TYR A 188 -4.70 18.43 11.81
CA TYR A 188 -6.12 18.32 12.14
C TYR A 188 -6.60 16.94 11.68
N GLU A 189 -7.14 16.14 12.60
CA GLU A 189 -7.51 14.74 12.36
C GLU A 189 -9.01 14.48 12.54
N THR A 190 -9.73 15.41 13.16
CA THR A 190 -11.17 15.36 13.41
C THR A 190 -11.90 16.56 12.79
N PRO A 191 -13.02 16.35 12.07
CA PRO A 191 -13.84 17.45 11.57
C PRO A 191 -14.34 18.34 12.71
N GLY A 192 -14.27 19.66 12.51
CA GLY A 192 -14.73 20.66 13.45
C GLY A 192 -13.67 21.12 14.45
N GLU A 193 -12.42 20.65 14.36
CA GLU A 193 -11.32 21.17 15.17
C GLU A 193 -11.14 22.69 15.01
N VAL A 194 -10.78 23.35 16.12
CA VAL A 194 -10.57 24.80 16.17
C VAL A 194 -9.24 25.12 15.50
N ILE A 195 -9.24 26.07 14.58
CA ILE A 195 -8.00 26.55 13.98
C ILE A 195 -7.33 27.49 14.98
N GLN A 196 -6.14 27.12 15.45
CA GLN A 196 -5.36 27.92 16.39
C GLN A 196 -4.25 28.69 15.67
N GLY A 197 -3.71 29.74 16.30
CA GLY A 197 -2.53 30.44 15.78
C GLY A 197 -2.77 31.36 14.58
N MET A 198 -4.00 31.83 14.36
CA MET A 198 -4.33 32.70 13.24
C MET A 198 -3.69 34.10 13.35
N ASP A 199 -2.66 34.39 12.53
CA ASP A 199 -2.20 35.78 12.33
C ASP A 199 -3.27 36.58 11.56
N LYS A 200 -3.70 37.70 12.15
CA LYS A 200 -4.70 38.61 11.56
C LYS A 200 -4.20 39.32 10.31
N MET A 201 -2.90 39.29 10.03
CA MET A 201 -2.31 39.90 8.83
C MET A 201 -2.36 38.99 7.59
N SER A 202 -2.76 37.72 7.73
CA SER A 202 -2.88 36.81 6.59
C SER A 202 -4.19 37.03 5.84
N GLU A 203 -4.12 37.20 4.52
CA GLU A 203 -5.31 37.36 3.65
C GLU A 203 -5.62 36.09 2.86
N TRP A 204 -4.65 35.17 2.73
CA TRP A 204 -4.75 33.96 1.93
C TRP A 204 -4.61 32.70 2.78
N LEU A 205 -5.37 31.67 2.43
CA LEU A 205 -5.41 30.37 3.09
C LEU A 205 -5.34 29.24 2.06
N GLN A 206 -4.61 28.18 2.39
CA GLN A 206 -4.71 26.88 1.72
C GLN A 206 -4.77 25.76 2.74
N TYR A 207 -5.38 24.66 2.34
CA TYR A 207 -5.27 23.39 3.06
C TYR A 207 -4.51 22.35 2.25
N ARG A 208 -3.86 21.44 2.98
CA ARG A 208 -3.29 20.19 2.46
C ARG A 208 -4.05 19.05 3.09
N ALA A 209 -4.79 18.29 2.28
CA ALA A 209 -5.34 17.01 2.67
C ALA A 209 -4.25 15.94 2.49
N THR A 210 -3.96 15.19 3.54
CA THR A 210 -3.06 14.04 3.51
C THR A 210 -3.89 12.77 3.65
N PHE A 211 -3.90 11.96 2.60
CA PHE A 211 -4.54 10.66 2.55
C PHE A 211 -3.53 9.61 3.01
N VAL A 212 -3.87 8.87 4.05
CA VAL A 212 -3.07 7.77 4.57
C VAL A 212 -3.66 6.45 4.05
N SER A 213 -2.84 5.58 3.48
CA SER A 213 -3.19 4.21 3.08
C SER A 213 -2.06 3.25 3.45
N LEU A 214 -2.19 2.59 4.61
CA LEU A 214 -1.09 1.82 5.19
C LEU A 214 -0.74 0.54 4.42
N ASN A 215 -1.67 0.00 3.64
CA ASN A 215 -1.50 -1.25 2.89
C ASN A 215 -1.78 -1.10 1.38
N GLY A 216 -2.11 0.11 0.89
CA GLY A 216 -2.36 0.37 -0.53
C GLY A 216 -3.60 -0.30 -1.13
N CYS A 217 -4.41 -1.01 -0.33
CA CYS A 217 -5.58 -1.75 -0.80
C CYS A 217 -6.91 -1.00 -0.60
N ARG A 218 -6.87 0.09 0.16
CA ARG A 218 -8.03 0.95 0.45
C ARG A 218 -7.59 2.40 0.37
N THR A 219 -8.49 3.27 -0.04
CA THR A 219 -8.22 4.71 -0.15
C THR A 219 -9.35 5.47 0.51
N ALA A 220 -9.00 6.43 1.36
CA ALA A 220 -9.98 7.34 1.92
C ALA A 220 -10.51 8.28 0.84
N ARG A 221 -11.79 8.66 0.93
CA ARG A 221 -12.45 9.54 -0.02
C ARG A 221 -12.83 10.84 0.66
N LEU A 222 -12.42 11.95 0.07
CA LEU A 222 -12.81 13.30 0.50
C LEU A 222 -13.90 13.82 -0.45
N GLU A 223 -15.03 14.28 0.10
CA GLU A 223 -16.13 14.86 -0.68
C GLU A 223 -16.12 16.39 -0.65
N GLU A 224 -15.92 16.97 0.53
CA GLU A 224 -15.89 18.42 0.75
C GLU A 224 -15.02 18.76 1.97
N VAL A 225 -14.51 19.99 1.98
CA VAL A 225 -13.76 20.64 3.08
C VAL A 225 -14.36 22.03 3.27
#